data_AF-B9CY48-F1
#
_entry.id   AF-B9CY48-F1
#
_cell.length_a   1.000
_cell.length_b   1.000
_cell.length_c   1.000
_cell.angle_alpha   90.00
_cell.angle_beta   90.00
_cell.angle_gamma   90.00
#
_symmetry.space_group_name_H-M   'P 1'
#
loop_
_entity.id
_entity.type
_entity.pdbx_description
1 polymer ?
#
loop_
_entity_poly.entity_id
_entity_poly.type
_entity_poly.pdbx_seq_one_letter_code
_entity_poly.pdbx_strand_id
1 'polypeptide(L)'
;MILRSVLGSALLAALLFGAGANEQAGKMKPMFQSVDPSKATLVGSGEDKEYCAVCGMNLVKFYKTNHVWNGKQVASLHCLYELTEGKIPSDAQVVDTKNLNLIDANNAFYVVGSKIGGTMTRNSKYAFSTEADAKEFQAENGGEIMSFAKAYEIAGQDFEGDNKMIKAKREGGVYAHGKEFYETNCAKTEAKNFKAISELKAHLKKTCDAKGASKAPDYDKHIQAAALYLWDAPASLGAGDQSSKSKQKMQKSERIVVPKGARCPVCGMLVGKNPNWATMIKTDKEEFYFDGVKDMMKYYFEKGGQFEQIYVSDYYKLTKIDAKSAFYVSGSNVFGPMGNELIPFASEEDAKTFARDHGGKKIVKFDEITALMLEGLM
;
A
#
# COMPACT_ATOMS: atom_id res chain seq x y z
N MET A 1 56.71 2.52 -58.13
CA MET A 1 55.66 2.67 -57.09
C MET A 1 54.33 2.57 -57.80
N ILE A 2 53.44 1.58 -57.67
CA ILE A 2 53.26 0.44 -56.77
C ILE A 2 52.63 -0.66 -57.65
N LEU A 3 53.23 -1.84 -57.74
CA LEU A 3 52.57 -3.07 -58.19
C LEU A 3 52.89 -4.15 -57.15
N ARG A 4 51.90 -4.52 -56.35
CA ARG A 4 51.93 -5.67 -55.42
C ARG A 4 50.50 -6.22 -55.37
N SER A 5 50.22 -7.26 -56.14
CA SER A 5 50.42 -8.68 -55.83
C SER A 5 49.29 -9.24 -54.98
N VAL A 6 48.45 -10.01 -55.65
CA VAL A 6 47.46 -10.95 -55.14
C VAL A 6 48.15 -12.04 -54.33
N LEU A 7 47.64 -12.37 -53.15
CA LEU A 7 47.76 -13.68 -52.53
C LEU A 7 46.65 -13.83 -51.50
N GLY A 8 45.71 -14.74 -51.79
CA GLY A 8 44.65 -15.11 -50.88
C GLY A 8 45.14 -16.06 -49.79
N SER A 9 44.34 -16.18 -48.73
CA SER A 9 43.91 -17.47 -48.17
C SER A 9 42.90 -17.23 -47.05
N ALA A 10 41.77 -17.94 -47.19
CA ALA A 10 40.92 -18.55 -46.18
C ALA A 10 40.83 -17.92 -44.79
N LEU A 11 39.61 -17.66 -44.31
CA LEU A 11 39.07 -18.47 -43.23
C LEU A 11 37.53 -18.42 -43.22
N LEU A 12 36.98 -19.63 -43.08
CA LEU A 12 35.57 -20.00 -43.03
C LEU A 12 34.90 -19.34 -41.80
N ALA A 13 33.98 -18.39 -42.00
CA ALA A 13 33.18 -17.84 -40.90
C ALA A 13 32.04 -18.83 -40.57
N ALA A 14 32.26 -19.64 -39.55
CA ALA A 14 31.24 -20.49 -38.95
C ALA A 14 30.16 -19.61 -38.30
N LEU A 15 28.94 -19.67 -38.85
CA LEU A 15 27.72 -19.14 -38.26
C LEU A 15 27.39 -19.93 -36.98
N LEU A 16 27.86 -19.45 -35.84
CA LEU A 16 27.37 -19.89 -34.53
C LEU A 16 26.14 -19.05 -34.18
N PHE A 17 24.97 -19.64 -34.38
CA PHE A 17 23.71 -19.21 -33.77
C PHE A 17 23.83 -19.36 -32.25
N GLY A 18 24.33 -18.32 -31.59
CA GLY A 18 24.19 -18.16 -30.15
C GLY A 18 22.76 -17.73 -29.83
N ALA A 19 21.92 -18.68 -29.45
CA ALA A 19 20.64 -18.41 -28.82
C ALA A 19 20.88 -17.64 -27.52
N GLY A 20 20.81 -16.31 -27.57
CA GLY A 20 20.71 -15.47 -26.40
C GLY A 20 19.37 -15.73 -25.73
N ALA A 21 19.35 -16.62 -24.75
CA ALA A 21 18.25 -16.72 -23.80
C ALA A 21 18.13 -15.36 -23.11
N ASN A 22 17.13 -14.59 -23.53
CA ASN A 22 16.78 -13.30 -22.94
C ASN A 22 16.10 -13.56 -21.59
N GLU A 23 16.91 -13.87 -20.58
CA GLU A 23 16.47 -14.06 -19.21
C GLU A 23 16.81 -12.81 -18.39
N GLN A 24 15.97 -11.78 -18.54
CA GLN A 24 15.85 -10.70 -17.56
C GLN A 24 14.37 -10.52 -17.26
N ALA A 25 13.86 -11.41 -16.43
CA ALA A 25 12.66 -11.17 -15.64
C ALA A 25 12.80 -9.80 -14.95
N GLY A 26 11.83 -8.92 -15.16
CA GLY A 26 11.86 -7.55 -14.64
C GLY A 26 12.01 -7.53 -13.12
N LYS A 27 13.22 -7.24 -12.64
CA LYS A 27 13.45 -6.94 -11.22
C LYS A 27 12.76 -5.61 -10.93
N MET A 28 11.67 -5.69 -10.17
CA MET A 28 10.96 -4.52 -9.62
C MET A 28 11.98 -3.61 -8.93
N LYS A 29 11.98 -2.31 -9.27
CA LYS A 29 12.91 -1.35 -8.65
C LYS A 29 12.76 -1.39 -7.13
N PRO A 30 13.86 -1.43 -6.36
CA PRO A 30 13.78 -1.44 -4.91
C PRO A 30 13.09 -0.16 -4.41
N MET A 31 12.35 -0.30 -3.31
CA MET A 31 11.70 0.84 -2.65
C MET A 31 12.74 1.91 -2.30
N PHE A 32 12.38 3.19 -2.48
CA PHE A 32 13.31 4.30 -2.24
C PHE A 32 13.91 4.28 -0.82
N GLN A 33 13.11 3.86 0.17
CA GLN A 33 13.47 3.84 1.59
C GLN A 33 14.45 2.72 1.95
N SER A 34 14.50 1.66 1.13
CA SER A 34 15.33 0.49 1.36
C SER A 34 16.81 0.79 1.12
N VAL A 35 17.66 0.19 1.94
CA VAL A 35 19.12 0.20 1.75
C VAL A 35 19.69 -1.20 1.81
N ASP A 36 20.95 -1.35 1.37
CA ASP A 36 21.71 -2.56 1.64
C ASP A 36 21.93 -2.71 3.16
N PRO A 37 21.72 -3.90 3.77
CA PRO A 37 21.92 -4.11 5.20
C PRO A 37 23.29 -3.65 5.71
N SER A 38 24.36 -3.77 4.89
CA SER A 38 25.71 -3.32 5.27
C SER A 38 25.84 -1.80 5.44
N LYS A 39 24.89 -1.03 4.92
CA LYS A 39 24.84 0.44 5.03
C LYS A 39 23.95 0.93 6.16
N ALA A 40 23.19 0.04 6.80
CA ALA A 40 22.27 0.41 7.86
C ALA A 40 22.98 0.42 9.22
N THR A 41 22.86 1.53 9.95
CA THR A 41 23.22 1.62 11.36
C THR A 41 21.99 1.28 12.20
N LEU A 42 22.02 0.10 12.83
CA LEU A 42 20.95 -0.37 13.70
C LEU A 42 21.30 -0.15 15.17
N VAL A 43 20.45 0.60 15.87
CA VAL A 43 20.60 0.91 17.30
C VAL A 43 19.88 -0.15 18.14
N GLY A 44 20.50 -0.54 19.25
CA GLY A 44 20.00 -1.55 20.17
C GLY A 44 20.85 -2.82 20.18
N SER A 45 20.45 -3.78 21.01
CA SER A 45 21.13 -5.06 21.19
C SER A 45 20.15 -6.21 21.01
N GLY A 46 20.63 -7.36 20.54
CA GLY A 46 19.79 -8.54 20.35
C GLY A 46 19.31 -8.73 18.91
N GLU A 47 18.46 -9.72 18.72
CA GLU A 47 17.97 -10.14 17.40
C GLU A 47 16.77 -9.32 16.90
N ASP A 48 16.14 -8.53 17.78
CA ASP A 48 15.02 -7.65 17.47
C ASP A 48 15.46 -6.26 17.00
N LYS A 49 16.76 -5.93 17.07
CA LYS A 49 17.34 -4.65 16.62
C LYS A 49 17.11 -4.34 15.14
N GLU A 50 16.72 -5.34 14.34
CA GLU A 50 16.37 -5.16 12.92
C GLU A 50 14.93 -4.69 12.72
N TYR A 51 14.13 -4.63 13.78
CA TYR A 51 12.71 -4.32 13.74
C TYR A 51 12.38 -3.04 14.51
N CYS A 52 11.47 -2.26 13.95
CA CYS A 52 10.94 -1.08 14.60
C CYS A 52 10.27 -1.45 15.93
N ALA A 53 10.65 -0.75 17.00
CA ALA A 53 10.13 -1.00 18.34
C ALA A 53 8.61 -0.78 18.47
N VAL A 54 8.01 0.03 17.59
CA VAL A 54 6.58 0.41 17.62
C VAL A 54 5.73 -0.46 16.70
N CYS A 55 6.15 -0.65 15.45
CA CYS A 55 5.33 -1.32 14.43
C CYS A 55 5.89 -2.66 13.95
N GLY A 56 7.08 -3.06 14.39
CA GLY A 56 7.74 -4.32 14.00
C GLY A 56 8.33 -4.35 12.58
N MET A 57 8.09 -3.30 11.78
CA MET A 57 8.59 -3.24 10.40
C MET A 57 10.12 -3.30 10.36
N ASN A 58 10.67 -3.94 9.32
CA ASN A 58 12.11 -4.10 9.14
C ASN A 58 12.79 -2.75 8.90
N LEU A 59 13.70 -2.36 9.79
CA LEU A 59 14.35 -1.06 9.79
C LEU A 59 15.27 -0.83 8.57
N VAL A 60 15.79 -1.88 7.95
CA VAL A 60 16.63 -1.78 6.74
C VAL A 60 15.78 -1.49 5.49
N LYS A 61 14.56 -2.05 5.42
CA LYS A 61 13.61 -1.80 4.33
C LYS A 61 13.02 -0.38 4.35
N PHE A 62 12.98 0.25 5.52
CA PHE A 62 12.42 1.59 5.71
C PHE A 62 13.48 2.59 6.20
N TYR A 63 14.75 2.30 5.95
CA TYR A 63 15.88 2.92 6.64
C TYR A 63 15.94 4.43 6.51
N LYS A 64 15.66 4.98 5.31
CA LYS A 64 15.71 6.42 5.05
C LYS A 64 14.63 7.25 5.75
N THR A 65 13.72 6.61 6.48
CA THR A 65 12.73 7.31 7.33
C THR A 65 12.94 7.03 8.81
N ASN A 66 13.99 6.28 9.18
CA ASN A 66 14.19 5.86 10.56
C ASN A 66 14.55 7.03 11.48
N HIS A 67 14.09 6.91 12.72
CA HIS A 67 14.47 7.79 13.82
C HIS A 67 14.97 6.96 15.00
N VAL A 68 15.78 7.56 15.86
CA VAL A 68 16.27 6.94 17.10
C VAL A 68 15.97 7.87 18.25
N TRP A 69 15.40 7.31 19.32
CA TRP A 69 15.20 8.04 20.57
C TRP A 69 15.25 7.08 21.75
N ASN A 70 15.92 7.48 22.84
CA ASN A 70 16.05 6.69 24.07
C ASN A 70 16.49 5.23 23.83
N GLY A 71 17.53 5.05 23.00
CA GLY A 71 18.08 3.74 22.64
C GLY A 71 17.20 2.86 21.75
N LYS A 72 16.05 3.36 21.28
CA LYS A 72 15.12 2.65 20.39
C LYS A 72 15.13 3.25 19.00
N GLN A 73 15.20 2.40 17.97
CA GLN A 73 15.05 2.81 16.57
C GLN A 73 13.65 2.49 16.05
N VAL A 74 13.06 3.44 15.33
CA VAL A 74 11.70 3.36 14.79
C VAL A 74 11.69 3.67 13.30
N ALA A 75 10.72 3.11 12.57
CA ALA A 75 10.70 3.10 11.11
C ALA A 75 10.33 4.44 10.45
N SER A 76 9.73 5.37 11.20
CA SER A 76 9.22 6.64 10.66
C SER A 76 9.02 7.69 11.74
N LEU A 77 8.82 8.94 11.32
CA LEU A 77 8.43 10.03 12.22
C LEU A 77 7.05 9.78 12.87
N HIS A 78 6.14 9.07 12.17
CA HIS A 78 4.87 8.62 12.76
C HIS A 78 5.12 7.68 13.96
N CYS A 79 6.01 6.70 13.82
CA CYS A 79 6.35 5.82 14.93
C CYS A 79 7.13 6.54 16.04
N LEU A 80 7.92 7.57 15.71
CA LEU A 80 8.55 8.41 16.73
C LEU A 80 7.51 9.19 17.51
N TYR A 81 6.52 9.79 16.82
CA TYR A 81 5.42 10.52 17.44
C TYR A 81 4.63 9.63 18.42
N GLU A 82 4.32 8.39 18.01
CA GLU A 82 3.69 7.40 18.88
C GLU A 82 4.57 7.04 20.09
N LEU A 83 5.85 6.74 19.86
CA LEU A 83 6.80 6.36 20.92
C LEU A 83 6.98 7.45 21.99
N THR A 84 6.87 8.71 21.57
CA THR A 84 7.06 9.88 22.42
C THR A 84 5.75 10.45 22.95
N GLU A 85 4.62 9.81 22.64
CA GLU A 85 3.27 10.23 23.05
C GLU A 85 2.98 11.70 22.67
N GLY A 86 3.44 12.11 21.50
CA GLY A 86 3.28 13.48 20.98
C GLY A 86 4.14 14.55 21.65
N LYS A 87 5.09 14.16 22.52
CA LYS A 87 6.06 15.09 23.12
C LYS A 87 7.31 15.14 22.26
N ILE A 88 7.63 16.31 21.73
CA ILE A 88 8.81 16.46 20.87
C ILE A 88 10.11 16.11 21.63
N PRO A 89 10.89 15.11 21.16
CA PRO A 89 12.12 14.71 21.83
C PRO A 89 13.29 15.64 21.49
N SER A 90 13.98 16.17 22.50
CA SER A 90 15.13 17.09 22.32
C SER A 90 16.42 16.41 21.88
N ASP A 91 16.51 15.09 22.02
CA ASP A 91 17.72 14.27 21.78
C ASP A 91 17.48 13.18 20.73
N ALA A 92 16.43 13.32 19.90
CA ALA A 92 16.19 12.38 18.82
C ALA A 92 17.24 12.50 17.71
N GLN A 93 17.58 11.36 17.12
CA GLN A 93 18.36 11.27 15.89
C GLN A 93 17.47 10.81 14.73
N VAL A 94 17.87 11.14 13.52
CA VAL A 94 17.22 10.71 12.28
C VAL A 94 18.25 10.18 11.30
N VAL A 95 17.86 9.24 10.45
CA VAL A 95 18.70 8.81 9.33
C VAL A 95 18.66 9.87 8.23
N ASP A 96 19.83 10.36 7.83
CA ASP A 96 19.98 11.18 6.64
C ASP A 96 19.61 10.38 5.37
N THR A 97 18.71 10.93 4.58
CA THR A 97 18.12 10.26 3.41
C THR A 97 19.15 9.97 2.30
N LYS A 98 20.23 10.76 2.21
CA LYS A 98 21.25 10.70 1.15
C LYS A 98 22.47 9.90 1.60
N ASN A 99 23.08 10.29 2.72
CA ASN A 99 24.34 9.71 3.20
C ASN A 99 24.14 8.56 4.22
N LEU A 100 22.91 8.32 4.69
CA LEU A 100 22.51 7.19 5.54
C LEU A 100 23.03 7.22 6.98
N ASN A 101 23.72 8.29 7.39
CA ASN A 101 24.20 8.46 8.75
C ASN A 101 23.08 8.85 9.72
N LEU A 102 23.23 8.49 10.98
CA LEU A 102 22.39 9.05 12.05
C LEU A 102 22.87 10.46 12.39
N ILE A 103 21.98 11.43 12.28
CA ILE A 103 22.22 12.85 12.54
C ILE A 103 21.25 13.36 13.61
N ASP A 104 21.58 14.47 14.25
CA ASP A 104 20.67 15.15 15.18
C ASP A 104 19.40 15.60 14.43
N ALA A 105 18.24 15.11 14.87
CA ALA A 105 16.97 15.43 14.24
C ALA A 105 16.66 16.92 14.33
N ASN A 106 16.98 17.59 15.44
CA ASN A 106 16.65 19.00 15.65
C ASN A 106 17.39 19.94 14.70
N ASN A 107 18.53 19.50 14.17
CA ASN A 107 19.36 20.24 13.23
C ASN A 107 19.15 19.81 11.77
N ALA A 108 18.29 18.82 11.50
CA ALA A 108 18.05 18.31 10.16
C ALA A 108 16.98 19.12 9.40
N PHE A 109 17.09 19.10 8.07
CA PHE A 109 16.13 19.68 7.13
C PHE A 109 15.17 18.59 6.68
N TYR A 110 13.88 18.75 6.97
CA TYR A 110 12.85 17.79 6.60
C TYR A 110 12.13 18.24 5.33
N VAL A 111 12.10 17.40 4.31
CA VAL A 111 11.20 17.55 3.17
C VAL A 111 9.92 16.79 3.46
N VAL A 112 8.81 17.51 3.59
CA VAL A 112 7.49 16.97 3.93
C VAL A 112 6.55 17.01 2.72
N GLY A 113 5.82 15.92 2.47
CA GLY A 113 4.81 15.86 1.41
C GLY A 113 5.39 15.76 -0.01
N SER A 114 6.51 15.04 -0.17
CA SER A 114 7.08 14.76 -1.50
C SER A 114 6.29 13.68 -2.25
N LYS A 115 6.52 13.57 -3.56
CA LYS A 115 5.95 12.47 -4.41
C LYS A 115 6.51 11.10 -4.05
N ILE A 116 7.60 11.02 -3.27
CA ILE A 116 8.09 9.75 -2.74
C ILE A 116 7.28 9.43 -1.48
N GLY A 117 6.55 8.31 -1.49
CA GLY A 117 5.69 7.91 -0.38
C GLY A 117 6.47 7.71 0.93
N GLY A 118 5.84 8.02 2.06
CA GLY A 118 6.48 7.84 3.37
C GLY A 118 6.26 6.44 3.96
N THR A 119 6.93 6.18 5.08
CA THR A 119 6.71 4.96 5.88
C THR A 119 5.61 5.21 6.90
N MET A 120 4.50 4.47 6.81
CA MET A 120 3.37 4.57 7.76
C MET A 120 2.70 5.95 7.83
N THR A 121 2.81 6.76 6.78
CA THR A 121 2.30 8.14 6.76
C THR A 121 1.70 8.48 5.40
N ARG A 122 0.66 9.32 5.39
CA ARG A 122 0.10 9.90 4.14
C ARG A 122 0.99 10.99 3.58
N ASN A 123 1.56 11.83 4.44
CA ASN A 123 2.53 12.85 4.05
C ASN A 123 3.94 12.34 4.37
N SER A 124 4.77 12.15 3.35
CA SER A 124 6.16 11.70 3.52
C SER A 124 6.98 12.71 4.30
N LYS A 125 8.00 12.24 5.03
CA LYS A 125 8.87 13.06 5.88
C LYS A 125 10.30 12.51 5.78
N TYR A 126 11.14 13.15 4.99
CA TYR A 126 12.52 12.75 4.73
C TYR A 126 13.50 13.78 5.28
N ALA A 127 14.50 13.34 6.03
CA ALA A 127 15.45 14.22 6.68
C ALA A 127 16.79 14.26 5.95
N PHE A 128 17.42 15.43 5.97
CA PHE A 128 18.73 15.71 5.36
C PHE A 128 19.59 16.51 6.33
N SER A 129 20.88 16.21 6.37
CA SER A 129 21.89 16.93 7.16
C SER A 129 22.20 18.32 6.62
N THR A 130 21.96 18.55 5.32
CA THR A 130 22.21 19.84 4.68
C THR A 130 20.98 20.36 3.95
N GLU A 131 20.83 21.68 3.94
CA GLU A 131 19.76 22.35 3.18
C GLU A 131 19.93 22.12 1.67
N ALA A 132 21.17 22.00 1.20
CA ALA A 132 21.47 21.76 -0.21
C ALA A 132 20.92 20.39 -0.68
N ASP A 133 21.14 19.33 0.11
CA ASP A 133 20.61 18.00 -0.21
C ASP A 133 19.08 17.96 -0.12
N ALA A 134 18.49 18.68 0.85
CA ALA A 134 17.04 18.83 0.94
C ALA A 134 16.46 19.55 -0.28
N LYS A 135 17.11 20.61 -0.78
CA LYS A 135 16.72 21.35 -1.98
C LYS A 135 16.86 20.52 -3.25
N GLU A 136 17.93 19.73 -3.37
CA GLU A 136 18.11 18.78 -4.47
C GLU A 136 16.95 17.78 -4.49
N PHE A 137 16.66 17.14 -3.35
CA PHE A 137 15.54 16.21 -3.25
C PHE A 137 14.19 16.88 -3.51
N GLN A 138 13.97 18.10 -3.00
CA GLN A 138 12.76 18.89 -3.24
C GLN A 138 12.58 19.26 -4.71
N ALA A 139 13.65 19.64 -5.41
CA ALA A 139 13.57 19.97 -6.83
C ALA A 139 13.10 18.76 -7.67
N GLU A 140 13.59 17.56 -7.34
CA GLU A 140 13.21 16.33 -8.02
C GLU A 140 11.84 15.79 -7.58
N ASN A 141 11.51 15.91 -6.29
CA ASN A 141 10.42 15.18 -5.64
C ASN A 141 9.34 16.07 -5.02
N GLY A 142 9.42 17.39 -5.18
CA GLY A 142 8.50 18.33 -4.53
C GLY A 142 8.54 18.22 -3.00
N GLY A 143 7.46 18.67 -2.36
CA GLY A 143 7.36 18.80 -0.91
C GLY A 143 7.90 20.12 -0.39
N GLU A 144 7.82 20.31 0.92
CA GLU A 144 8.21 21.53 1.61
C GLU A 144 9.34 21.26 2.59
N ILE A 145 10.40 22.08 2.52
CA ILE A 145 11.52 22.01 3.46
C ILE A 145 11.14 22.74 4.74
N MET A 146 11.31 22.07 5.88
CA MET A 146 11.01 22.62 7.21
C MET A 146 11.90 22.02 8.30
N SER A 147 11.82 22.60 9.50
CA SER A 147 12.52 22.08 10.67
C SER A 147 11.86 20.82 11.21
N PHE A 148 12.60 20.07 12.03
CA PHE A 148 12.07 18.93 12.77
C PHE A 148 10.83 19.26 13.59
N ALA A 149 10.83 20.40 14.29
CA ALA A 149 9.68 20.81 15.09
C ALA A 149 8.40 20.92 14.26
N LYS A 150 8.49 21.52 13.06
CA LYS A 150 7.33 21.64 12.16
C LYS A 150 6.95 20.30 11.55
N ALA A 151 7.92 19.49 11.14
CA ALA A 151 7.64 18.15 10.61
C ALA A 151 6.98 17.23 11.65
N TYR A 152 7.38 17.34 12.92
CA TYR A 152 6.82 16.61 14.05
C TYR A 152 5.38 17.08 14.38
N GLU A 153 5.12 18.39 14.33
CA GLU A 153 3.76 18.94 14.45
C GLU A 153 2.83 18.38 13.36
N ILE A 154 3.29 18.36 12.10
CA ILE A 154 2.53 17.77 10.98
C ILE A 154 2.34 16.27 11.21
N ALA A 155 3.32 15.55 11.74
CA ALA A 155 3.15 14.14 12.09
C ALA A 155 2.03 13.93 13.11
N GLY A 156 1.88 14.83 14.08
CA GLY A 156 0.76 14.82 15.02
C GLY A 156 -0.59 15.12 14.38
N GLN A 157 -0.64 16.09 13.46
CA GLN A 157 -1.85 16.40 12.68
C GLN A 157 -2.27 15.21 11.78
N ASP A 158 -1.29 14.52 11.21
CA ASP A 158 -1.51 13.36 10.35
C ASP A 158 -1.88 12.10 11.14
N PHE A 159 -1.53 12.03 12.43
CA PHE A 159 -1.48 10.79 13.21
C PHE A 159 -2.80 10.01 13.20
N GLU A 160 -3.93 10.69 13.46
CA GLU A 160 -5.23 10.03 13.50
C GLU A 160 -5.61 9.41 12.15
N GLY A 161 -5.44 10.16 11.06
CA GLY A 161 -5.79 9.67 9.73
C GLY A 161 -4.79 8.64 9.20
N ASP A 162 -3.52 8.74 9.59
CA ASP A 162 -2.53 7.69 9.31
C ASP A 162 -2.92 6.40 10.02
N ASN A 163 -3.33 6.47 11.30
CA ASN A 163 -3.81 5.32 12.06
C ASN A 163 -5.07 4.70 11.45
N LYS A 164 -6.01 5.50 10.96
CA LYS A 164 -7.18 5.00 10.20
C LYS A 164 -6.75 4.25 8.94
N MET A 165 -5.82 4.80 8.18
CA MET A 165 -5.28 4.16 6.97
C MET A 165 -4.53 2.86 7.29
N ILE A 166 -3.70 2.86 8.33
CA ILE A 166 -2.96 1.69 8.81
C ILE A 166 -3.94 0.60 9.24
N LYS A 167 -4.92 0.95 10.08
CA LYS A 167 -5.96 0.03 10.55
C LYS A 167 -6.74 -0.57 9.39
N ALA A 168 -7.21 0.26 8.46
CA ALA A 168 -7.93 -0.21 7.28
C ALA A 168 -7.08 -1.17 6.42
N LYS A 169 -5.78 -0.90 6.23
CA LYS A 169 -4.88 -1.82 5.54
C LYS A 169 -4.71 -3.14 6.30
N ARG A 170 -4.60 -3.08 7.63
CA ARG A 170 -4.42 -4.27 8.46
C ARG A 170 -5.67 -5.16 8.44
N GLU A 171 -6.83 -4.57 8.64
CA GLU A 171 -8.15 -5.24 8.59
C GLU A 171 -8.50 -5.71 7.17
N GLY A 172 -8.06 -4.98 6.14
CA GLY A 172 -8.30 -5.26 4.72
C GLY A 172 -7.53 -6.45 4.15
N GLY A 173 -6.75 -7.18 4.96
CA GLY A 173 -6.16 -8.45 4.53
C GLY A 173 -4.87 -8.86 5.24
N VAL A 174 -4.13 -7.92 5.85
CA VAL A 174 -2.86 -8.26 6.54
C VAL A 174 -3.10 -9.20 7.69
N TYR A 175 -4.16 -9.00 8.50
CA TYR A 175 -4.48 -9.91 9.60
C TYR A 175 -4.89 -11.30 9.12
N ALA A 176 -5.71 -11.37 8.07
CA ALA A 176 -6.14 -12.66 7.52
C ALA A 176 -4.93 -13.46 7.00
N HIS A 177 -4.05 -12.80 6.25
CA HIS A 177 -2.80 -13.37 5.75
C HIS A 177 -1.86 -13.77 6.89
N GLY A 178 -1.71 -12.91 7.89
CA GLY A 178 -0.88 -13.16 9.07
C GLY A 178 -1.35 -14.36 9.88
N LYS A 179 -2.66 -14.49 10.07
CA LYS A 179 -3.28 -15.64 10.73
C LYS A 179 -3.00 -16.94 9.98
N GLU A 180 -3.30 -16.98 8.68
CA GLU A 180 -3.11 -18.16 7.83
C GLU A 180 -1.65 -18.61 7.85
N PHE A 181 -0.73 -17.66 7.65
CA PHE A 181 0.69 -17.93 7.69
C PHE A 181 1.15 -18.47 9.04
N TYR A 182 0.75 -17.81 10.14
CA TYR A 182 1.13 -18.20 11.49
C TYR A 182 0.62 -19.59 11.87
N GLU A 183 -0.67 -19.87 11.65
CA GLU A 183 -1.30 -21.14 12.04
C GLU A 183 -0.69 -22.33 11.28
N THR A 184 -0.24 -22.10 10.06
CA THR A 184 0.39 -23.14 9.22
C THR A 184 1.87 -23.31 9.56
N ASN A 185 2.60 -22.21 9.75
CA ASN A 185 4.06 -22.22 9.67
C ASN A 185 4.77 -21.99 11.00
N CYS A 186 4.07 -21.65 12.09
CA CYS A 186 4.71 -21.22 13.34
C CYS A 186 4.29 -22.10 14.53
N ALA A 187 5.09 -22.10 15.59
CA ALA A 187 4.68 -22.70 16.86
C ALA A 187 3.70 -21.78 17.59
N LYS A 188 2.95 -22.32 18.55
CA LYS A 188 2.03 -21.51 19.36
C LYS A 188 2.84 -20.51 20.21
N THR A 189 2.50 -19.23 20.09
CA THR A 189 3.14 -18.11 20.77
C THR A 189 2.09 -17.25 21.48
N GLU A 190 2.39 -16.85 22.72
CA GLU A 190 1.54 -15.94 23.50
C GLU A 190 2.10 -14.51 23.43
N ALA A 191 1.46 -13.63 22.65
CA ALA A 191 1.94 -12.27 22.40
C ALA A 191 2.10 -11.41 23.66
N LYS A 192 1.26 -11.64 24.69
CA LYS A 192 1.31 -10.94 26.00
C LYS A 192 2.63 -11.11 26.77
N ASN A 193 3.47 -12.08 26.38
CA ASN A 193 4.75 -12.33 27.04
C ASN A 193 5.87 -11.41 26.53
N PHE A 194 5.59 -10.57 25.53
CA PHE A 194 6.56 -9.69 24.90
C PHE A 194 6.22 -8.23 25.24
N LYS A 195 7.25 -7.41 25.46
CA LYS A 195 7.09 -6.00 25.82
C LYS A 195 6.97 -5.10 24.59
N ALA A 196 7.43 -5.57 23.45
CA ALA A 196 7.34 -4.88 22.17
C ALA A 196 7.06 -5.85 21.03
N ILE A 197 6.42 -5.33 19.97
CA ILE A 197 6.15 -6.11 18.76
C ILE A 197 7.45 -6.56 18.07
N SER A 198 8.55 -5.81 18.21
CA SER A 198 9.88 -6.19 17.70
C SER A 198 10.36 -7.51 18.33
N GLU A 199 10.20 -7.67 19.65
CA GLU A 199 10.55 -8.88 20.39
C GLU A 199 9.67 -10.06 19.95
N LEU A 200 8.36 -9.84 19.84
CA LEU A 200 7.42 -10.85 19.33
C LEU A 200 7.83 -11.30 17.92
N LYS A 201 8.13 -10.34 17.03
CA LYS A 201 8.48 -10.63 15.64
C LYS A 201 9.79 -11.41 15.55
N ALA A 202 10.81 -11.05 16.33
CA ALA A 202 12.06 -11.79 16.41
C ALA A 202 11.84 -13.23 16.92
N HIS A 203 10.99 -13.41 17.93
CA HIS A 203 10.61 -14.74 18.41
C HIS A 203 9.86 -15.56 17.34
N LEU A 204 8.90 -14.95 16.65
CA LEU A 204 8.17 -15.60 15.56
C LEU A 204 9.12 -16.07 14.48
N LYS A 205 10.08 -15.23 14.06
CA LYS A 205 11.11 -15.65 13.09
C LYS A 205 11.77 -16.96 13.49
N LYS A 206 12.21 -17.12 14.74
CA LYS A 206 12.81 -18.38 15.24
C LYS A 206 11.84 -19.55 15.16
N THR A 207 10.63 -19.38 15.68
CA THR A 207 9.65 -20.48 15.76
C THR A 207 9.10 -20.91 14.41
N CYS A 208 8.96 -19.99 13.45
CA CYS A 208 8.54 -20.29 12.09
C CYS A 208 9.71 -20.86 11.26
N ASP A 209 10.94 -20.37 11.47
CA ASP A 209 12.16 -20.92 10.83
C ASP A 209 12.36 -22.39 11.22
N ALA A 210 12.10 -22.75 12.47
CA ALA A 210 12.18 -24.14 12.95
C ALA A 210 11.23 -25.11 12.21
N LYS A 211 10.18 -24.58 11.55
CA LYS A 211 9.25 -25.33 10.70
C LYS A 211 9.55 -25.19 9.20
N GLY A 212 10.65 -24.54 8.82
CA GLY A 212 11.10 -24.39 7.44
C GLY A 212 10.47 -23.22 6.67
N ALA A 213 9.78 -22.31 7.37
CA ALA A 213 9.05 -21.20 6.75
C ALA A 213 9.95 -20.15 6.05
N SER A 214 11.22 -20.07 6.44
CA SER A 214 12.22 -19.14 5.90
C SER A 214 12.44 -19.23 4.38
N LYS A 215 12.03 -20.33 3.76
CA LYS A 215 12.13 -20.55 2.31
C LYS A 215 11.05 -19.82 1.52
N ALA A 216 10.02 -19.28 2.18
CA ALA A 216 8.95 -18.56 1.51
C ALA A 216 9.48 -17.26 0.87
N PRO A 217 9.03 -16.92 -0.36
CA PRO A 217 9.29 -15.60 -0.91
C PRO A 217 8.69 -14.54 0.00
N ASP A 218 9.32 -13.35 0.08
CA ASP A 218 8.83 -12.26 0.92
C ASP A 218 8.65 -12.63 2.42
N TYR A 219 9.44 -13.59 2.94
CA TYR A 219 9.31 -14.13 4.31
C TYR A 219 9.13 -13.07 5.41
N ASP A 220 9.89 -11.97 5.38
CA ASP A 220 9.73 -10.88 6.37
C ASP A 220 8.35 -10.21 6.31
N LYS A 221 7.69 -10.13 5.14
CA LYS A 221 6.30 -9.65 5.05
C LYS A 221 5.33 -10.62 5.72
N HIS A 222 5.54 -11.93 5.55
CA HIS A 222 4.74 -12.95 6.21
C HIS A 222 4.89 -12.88 7.75
N ILE A 223 6.12 -12.79 8.22
CA ILE A 223 6.43 -12.66 9.65
C ILE A 223 5.90 -11.34 10.22
N GLN A 224 5.98 -10.24 9.47
CA GLN A 224 5.35 -8.97 9.86
C GLN A 224 3.83 -9.12 10.03
N ALA A 225 3.15 -9.75 9.07
CA ALA A 225 1.71 -9.96 9.14
C ALA A 225 1.31 -10.86 10.31
N ALA A 226 2.07 -11.94 10.55
CA ALA A 226 1.85 -12.82 11.70
C ALA A 226 2.05 -12.09 13.04
N ALA A 227 3.11 -11.28 13.16
CA ALA A 227 3.35 -10.46 14.34
C ALA A 227 2.21 -9.47 14.58
N LEU A 228 1.78 -8.75 13.55
CA LEU A 228 0.64 -7.82 13.63
C LEU A 228 -0.66 -8.53 13.99
N TYR A 229 -0.94 -9.69 13.39
CA TYR A 229 -2.10 -10.50 13.74
C TYR A 229 -2.09 -10.84 15.22
N LEU A 230 -0.99 -11.37 15.76
CA LEU A 230 -0.92 -11.75 17.18
C LEU A 230 -0.87 -10.56 18.14
N TRP A 231 -0.21 -9.47 17.74
CA TRP A 231 -0.04 -8.27 18.56
C TRP A 231 -1.34 -7.48 18.68
N ASP A 232 -2.08 -7.38 17.58
CA ASP A 232 -3.34 -6.65 17.50
C ASP A 232 -4.57 -7.56 17.79
N ALA A 233 -4.40 -8.88 17.93
CA ALA A 233 -5.50 -9.85 17.99
C ALA A 233 -6.38 -9.74 19.27
N PRO A 234 -7.70 -9.94 19.12
CA PRO A 234 -8.72 -9.96 20.17
C PRO A 234 -8.62 -10.87 21.40
N ALA A 235 -7.52 -11.55 21.73
CA ALA A 235 -7.38 -12.08 23.09
C ALA A 235 -7.07 -10.96 24.12
N SER A 236 -6.80 -9.74 23.64
CA SER A 236 -6.96 -8.45 24.32
C SER A 236 -8.18 -7.63 23.84
N LEU A 237 -9.05 -8.20 22.98
CA LEU A 237 -10.41 -7.73 22.64
C LEU A 237 -11.44 -8.81 23.03
N GLY A 238 -11.35 -9.28 24.26
CA GLY A 238 -12.14 -10.40 24.77
C GLY A 238 -12.21 -10.47 26.30
N ALA A 239 -12.59 -9.38 26.96
CA ALA A 239 -13.25 -9.36 28.28
C ALA A 239 -13.73 -7.94 28.57
N GLY A 240 -14.97 -7.61 28.20
CA GLY A 240 -15.56 -6.29 28.41
C GLY A 240 -17.07 -6.37 28.26
N ASP A 241 -17.69 -6.74 29.37
CA ASP A 241 -19.08 -6.58 29.80
C ASP A 241 -20.23 -6.54 28.77
N GLN A 242 -21.19 -7.42 29.04
CA GLN A 242 -22.51 -7.52 28.45
C GLN A 242 -23.38 -6.33 28.85
N SER A 243 -23.21 -5.17 28.23
CA SER A 243 -24.22 -4.11 28.34
C SER A 243 -24.03 -3.03 27.28
N SER A 244 -24.55 -3.29 26.08
CA SER A 244 -25.34 -2.34 25.29
C SER A 244 -25.55 -2.94 23.89
N LYS A 245 -26.72 -3.54 23.71
CA LYS A 245 -27.21 -3.92 22.39
C LYS A 245 -27.46 -2.65 21.58
N SER A 246 -26.58 -2.35 20.64
CA SER A 246 -26.99 -1.78 19.36
C SER A 246 -26.48 -2.72 18.26
N LYS A 247 -27.40 -3.49 17.70
CA LYS A 247 -27.17 -4.39 16.57
C LYS A 247 -26.55 -3.60 15.40
N GLN A 248 -25.25 -3.73 15.19
CA GLN A 248 -24.68 -3.61 13.86
C GLN A 248 -23.85 -4.85 13.56
N LYS A 249 -24.37 -5.61 12.60
CA LYS A 249 -23.85 -6.87 12.10
C LYS A 249 -22.57 -6.55 11.33
N MET A 250 -21.41 -6.91 11.89
CA MET A 250 -20.11 -6.78 11.24
C MET A 250 -20.11 -7.66 9.98
N GLN A 251 -20.36 -7.06 8.81
CA GLN A 251 -20.35 -7.78 7.54
C GLN A 251 -18.91 -7.97 7.06
N LYS A 252 -18.54 -9.23 6.87
CA LYS A 252 -17.42 -9.69 6.04
C LYS A 252 -17.37 -8.86 4.75
N SER A 253 -16.27 -8.15 4.48
CA SER A 253 -16.12 -7.37 3.25
C SER A 253 -16.09 -8.31 2.04
N GLU A 254 -17.24 -8.50 1.43
CA GLU A 254 -17.43 -9.39 0.29
C GLU A 254 -16.95 -8.66 -0.98
N ARG A 255 -16.14 -9.29 -1.84
CA ARG A 255 -15.85 -8.76 -3.18
C ARG A 255 -16.95 -9.21 -4.15
N ILE A 256 -17.08 -8.54 -5.29
CA ILE A 256 -17.92 -9.07 -6.38
C ILE A 256 -17.23 -10.31 -6.95
N VAL A 257 -17.83 -11.48 -6.77
CA VAL A 257 -17.32 -12.75 -7.32
C VAL A 257 -17.95 -12.95 -8.68
N VAL A 258 -17.15 -12.74 -9.73
CA VAL A 258 -17.62 -12.87 -11.12
C VAL A 258 -17.63 -14.35 -11.54
N PRO A 259 -18.79 -14.91 -11.95
CA PRO A 259 -18.86 -16.28 -12.44
C PRO A 259 -17.97 -16.53 -13.67
N LYS A 260 -17.42 -17.74 -13.80
CA LYS A 260 -16.62 -18.12 -14.96
C LYS A 260 -17.46 -18.01 -16.24
N GLY A 261 -16.98 -17.21 -17.19
CA GLY A 261 -17.67 -16.99 -18.46
C GLY A 261 -18.74 -15.90 -18.44
N ALA A 262 -18.95 -15.22 -17.30
CA ALA A 262 -19.85 -14.08 -17.24
C ALA A 262 -19.43 -12.98 -18.22
N ARG A 263 -20.38 -12.52 -19.02
CA ARG A 263 -20.20 -11.48 -20.03
C ARG A 263 -21.01 -10.25 -19.65
N CYS A 264 -20.41 -9.09 -19.89
CA CYS A 264 -21.11 -7.82 -19.76
C CYS A 264 -22.27 -7.79 -20.77
N PRO A 265 -23.52 -7.58 -20.35
CA PRO A 265 -24.67 -7.54 -21.27
C PRO A 265 -24.69 -6.29 -22.15
N VAL A 266 -23.79 -5.33 -21.92
CA VAL A 266 -23.66 -4.10 -22.71
C VAL A 266 -22.57 -4.22 -23.78
N CYS A 267 -21.32 -4.49 -23.41
CA CYS A 267 -20.21 -4.58 -24.37
C CYS A 267 -19.88 -6.01 -24.84
N GLY A 268 -20.44 -7.05 -24.20
CA GLY A 268 -20.18 -8.46 -24.52
C GLY A 268 -18.84 -9.01 -24.03
N MET A 269 -17.99 -8.19 -23.39
CA MET A 269 -16.69 -8.62 -22.86
C MET A 269 -16.82 -9.58 -21.69
N LEU A 270 -15.82 -10.44 -21.52
CA LEU A 270 -15.69 -11.32 -20.35
C LEU A 270 -15.30 -10.50 -19.12
N VAL A 271 -16.22 -10.33 -18.18
CA VAL A 271 -16.02 -9.51 -16.97
C VAL A 271 -14.86 -10.04 -16.13
N GLY A 272 -14.71 -11.37 -16.07
CA GLY A 272 -13.63 -12.03 -15.34
C GLY A 272 -12.21 -11.70 -15.83
N LYS A 273 -12.03 -11.03 -16.98
CA LYS A 273 -10.72 -10.51 -17.40
C LYS A 273 -10.28 -9.29 -16.58
N ASN A 274 -11.22 -8.50 -16.07
CA ASN A 274 -10.97 -7.29 -15.28
C ASN A 274 -11.81 -7.29 -14.00
N PRO A 275 -11.65 -8.27 -13.10
CA PRO A 275 -12.56 -8.49 -11.98
C PRO A 275 -12.55 -7.36 -10.94
N ASN A 276 -11.47 -6.57 -10.88
CA ASN A 276 -11.36 -5.42 -9.97
C ASN A 276 -12.30 -4.26 -10.34
N TRP A 277 -12.75 -4.21 -11.60
CA TRP A 277 -13.69 -3.21 -12.11
C TRP A 277 -15.13 -3.69 -12.12
N ALA A 278 -15.35 -4.95 -11.72
CA ALA A 278 -16.65 -5.58 -11.83
C ALA A 278 -17.69 -4.81 -11.03
N THR A 279 -18.86 -4.66 -11.62
CA THR A 279 -20.07 -4.16 -10.96
C THR A 279 -21.18 -5.20 -11.19
N MET A 280 -22.23 -5.17 -10.37
CA MET A 280 -23.33 -6.11 -10.53
C MET A 280 -24.68 -5.48 -10.21
N ILE A 281 -25.70 -5.94 -10.95
CA ILE A 281 -27.10 -5.69 -10.64
C ILE A 281 -27.73 -7.04 -10.34
N LYS A 282 -28.41 -7.16 -9.20
CA LYS A 282 -29.13 -8.37 -8.82
C LYS A 282 -30.63 -8.10 -8.87
N THR A 283 -31.36 -9.06 -9.44
CA THR A 283 -32.82 -9.12 -9.45
C THR A 283 -33.27 -10.43 -8.79
N ASP A 284 -34.57 -10.60 -8.59
CA ASP A 284 -35.13 -11.86 -8.08
C ASP A 284 -34.86 -13.07 -8.99
N LYS A 285 -34.60 -12.81 -10.29
CA LYS A 285 -34.48 -13.85 -11.32
C LYS A 285 -33.03 -14.14 -11.69
N GLU A 286 -32.18 -13.11 -11.73
CA GLU A 286 -30.84 -13.20 -12.28
C GLU A 286 -29.88 -12.14 -11.72
N GLU A 287 -28.58 -12.42 -11.87
CA GLU A 287 -27.48 -11.53 -11.53
C GLU A 287 -26.73 -11.12 -12.80
N PHE A 288 -26.70 -9.81 -13.07
CA PHE A 288 -25.95 -9.23 -14.17
C PHE A 288 -24.61 -8.72 -13.67
N TYR A 289 -23.55 -8.97 -14.44
CA TYR A 289 -22.19 -8.53 -14.15
C TYR A 289 -21.71 -7.63 -15.28
N PHE A 290 -21.09 -6.52 -14.94
CA PHE A 290 -20.56 -5.55 -15.91
C PHE A 290 -19.07 -5.33 -15.66
N ASP A 291 -18.38 -4.88 -16.68
CA ASP A 291 -16.95 -4.60 -16.71
C ASP A 291 -16.59 -3.23 -16.13
N GLY A 292 -17.57 -2.39 -15.81
CA GLY A 292 -17.36 -1.08 -15.19
C GLY A 292 -18.67 -0.42 -14.77
N VAL A 293 -18.56 0.76 -14.14
CA VAL A 293 -19.73 1.55 -13.72
C VAL A 293 -20.46 2.12 -14.93
N LYS A 294 -19.73 2.58 -15.96
CA LYS A 294 -20.29 3.11 -17.19
C LYS A 294 -21.26 2.14 -17.86
N ASP A 295 -20.84 0.89 -18.06
CA ASP A 295 -21.67 -0.12 -18.69
C ASP A 295 -22.84 -0.54 -17.81
N MET A 296 -22.63 -0.64 -16.49
CA MET A 296 -23.74 -0.84 -15.54
C MET A 296 -24.78 0.28 -15.61
N MET A 297 -24.35 1.54 -15.69
CA MET A 297 -25.26 2.69 -15.75
C MET A 297 -25.99 2.78 -17.09
N LYS A 298 -25.35 2.40 -18.20
CA LYS A 298 -26.04 2.27 -19.51
C LYS A 298 -27.19 1.26 -19.42
N TYR A 299 -26.91 0.08 -18.86
CA TYR A 299 -27.94 -0.94 -18.65
C TYR A 299 -29.05 -0.47 -17.68
N TYR A 300 -28.65 0.19 -16.58
CA TYR A 300 -29.57 0.76 -15.60
C TYR A 300 -30.59 1.70 -16.27
N PHE A 301 -30.13 2.64 -17.09
CA PHE A 301 -31.02 3.57 -17.80
C PHE A 301 -31.86 2.89 -18.88
N GLU A 302 -31.28 1.97 -19.66
CA GLU A 302 -32.01 1.23 -20.71
C GLU A 302 -33.20 0.44 -20.12
N LYS A 303 -33.05 -0.12 -18.92
CA LYS A 303 -34.11 -0.87 -18.23
C LYS A 303 -35.04 -0.01 -17.36
N GLY A 304 -34.97 1.32 -17.47
CA GLY A 304 -35.87 2.24 -16.77
C GLY A 304 -35.49 2.56 -15.32
N GLY A 305 -34.28 2.20 -14.88
CA GLY A 305 -33.70 2.66 -13.61
C GLY A 305 -34.31 2.09 -12.33
N GLN A 306 -35.02 0.97 -12.40
CA GLN A 306 -35.70 0.38 -11.23
C GLN A 306 -35.00 -0.90 -10.77
N PHE A 307 -33.88 -0.73 -10.05
CA PHE A 307 -33.17 -1.85 -9.40
C PHE A 307 -32.91 -1.54 -7.94
N GLU A 308 -33.21 -2.50 -7.06
CA GLU A 308 -32.97 -2.36 -5.63
C GLU A 308 -31.53 -2.74 -5.25
N GLN A 309 -31.01 -3.82 -5.85
CA GLN A 309 -29.71 -4.38 -5.51
C GLN A 309 -28.68 -4.07 -6.60
N ILE A 310 -27.95 -2.99 -6.41
CA ILE A 310 -26.91 -2.52 -7.33
C ILE A 310 -25.61 -2.39 -6.53
N TYR A 311 -24.55 -3.02 -7.02
CA TYR A 311 -23.26 -3.00 -6.34
C TYR A 311 -22.12 -2.65 -7.30
N VAL A 312 -21.14 -1.95 -6.77
CA VAL A 312 -19.90 -1.60 -7.46
C VAL A 312 -18.70 -2.04 -6.63
N SER A 313 -17.55 -2.20 -7.27
CA SER A 313 -16.30 -2.49 -6.57
C SER A 313 -15.60 -1.19 -6.19
N ASP A 314 -15.44 -0.92 -4.89
CA ASP A 314 -14.68 0.25 -4.42
C ASP A 314 -13.28 0.28 -5.06
N TYR A 315 -12.87 1.40 -5.62
CA TYR A 315 -11.65 1.48 -6.41
C TYR A 315 -10.37 1.19 -5.61
N TYR A 316 -10.31 1.61 -4.34
CA TYR A 316 -9.12 1.41 -3.51
C TYR A 316 -9.12 0.07 -2.77
N LYS A 317 -10.28 -0.35 -2.27
CA LYS A 317 -10.43 -1.51 -1.37
C LYS A 317 -10.88 -2.77 -2.11
N LEU A 318 -11.39 -2.61 -3.34
CA LEU A 318 -11.94 -3.68 -4.19
C LEU A 318 -13.10 -4.44 -3.53
N THR A 319 -13.73 -3.83 -2.54
CA THR A 319 -14.86 -4.40 -1.80
C THR A 319 -16.17 -4.11 -2.53
N LYS A 320 -17.12 -5.04 -2.51
CA LYS A 320 -18.48 -4.82 -3.00
C LYS A 320 -19.15 -3.80 -2.09
N ILE A 321 -19.55 -2.67 -2.66
CA ILE A 321 -20.28 -1.61 -1.97
C ILE A 321 -21.62 -1.36 -2.66
N ASP A 322 -22.60 -0.88 -1.89
CA ASP A 322 -23.88 -0.45 -2.45
C ASP A 322 -23.67 0.77 -3.35
N ALA A 323 -24.09 0.64 -4.60
CA ALA A 323 -23.86 1.65 -5.63
C ALA A 323 -24.59 2.97 -5.32
N LYS A 324 -25.79 2.90 -4.74
CA LYS A 324 -26.59 4.10 -4.47
C LYS A 324 -25.99 4.95 -3.35
N SER A 325 -25.22 4.34 -2.45
CA SER A 325 -24.49 5.03 -1.38
C SER A 325 -23.09 5.52 -1.77
N ALA A 326 -22.59 5.14 -2.95
CA ALA A 326 -21.22 5.41 -3.36
C ALA A 326 -21.03 6.81 -3.97
N PHE A 327 -19.77 7.23 -4.02
CA PHE A 327 -19.30 8.45 -4.69
C PHE A 327 -18.54 8.08 -5.95
N TYR A 328 -18.73 8.85 -7.03
CA TYR A 328 -18.20 8.54 -8.35
C TYR A 328 -17.34 9.69 -8.86
N VAL A 329 -16.10 9.42 -9.19
CA VAL A 329 -15.20 10.41 -9.80
C VAL A 329 -15.23 10.24 -11.32
N SER A 330 -15.44 11.34 -12.04
CA SER A 330 -15.42 11.39 -13.50
C SER A 330 -14.32 12.29 -14.03
N GLY A 331 -13.81 11.97 -15.23
CA GLY A 331 -12.82 12.78 -15.93
C GLY A 331 -11.39 12.68 -15.39
N SER A 332 -11.06 11.61 -14.67
CA SER A 332 -9.70 11.31 -14.23
C SER A 332 -8.82 10.77 -15.37
N ASN A 333 -7.51 10.72 -15.13
CA ASN A 333 -6.53 10.08 -16.01
C ASN A 333 -6.43 8.55 -15.85
N VAL A 334 -7.25 7.95 -14.97
CA VAL A 334 -7.38 6.50 -14.82
C VAL A 334 -8.51 5.99 -15.68
N PHE A 335 -8.23 4.94 -16.45
CA PHE A 335 -9.19 4.29 -17.34
C PHE A 335 -9.70 2.97 -16.78
N GLY A 336 -11.01 2.73 -16.93
CA GLY A 336 -11.61 1.42 -16.78
C GLY A 336 -11.39 0.55 -18.02
N PRO A 337 -11.92 -0.69 -18.05
CA PRO A 337 -11.76 -1.62 -19.18
C PRO A 337 -12.21 -1.07 -20.53
N MET A 338 -13.10 -0.07 -20.50
CA MET A 338 -13.68 0.58 -21.67
C MET A 338 -13.28 2.07 -21.78
N GLY A 339 -12.13 2.47 -21.24
CA GLY A 339 -11.62 3.84 -21.33
C GLY A 339 -12.09 4.74 -20.20
N ASN A 340 -12.55 5.96 -20.52
CA ASN A 340 -13.06 6.92 -19.52
C ASN A 340 -14.17 6.28 -18.67
N GLU A 341 -14.12 6.48 -17.36
CA GLU A 341 -14.94 5.72 -16.40
C GLU A 341 -15.43 6.60 -15.24
N LEU A 342 -16.53 6.16 -14.61
CA LEU A 342 -17.01 6.63 -13.33
C LEU A 342 -16.39 5.79 -12.22
N ILE A 343 -15.40 6.33 -11.51
CA ILE A 343 -14.61 5.58 -10.53
C ILE A 343 -15.34 5.58 -9.18
N PRO A 344 -15.78 4.42 -8.65
CA PRO A 344 -16.61 4.35 -7.45
C PRO A 344 -15.79 4.29 -6.14
N PHE A 345 -16.28 4.96 -5.11
CA PHE A 345 -15.71 5.01 -3.77
C PHE A 345 -16.78 4.90 -2.69
N ALA A 346 -16.46 4.17 -1.63
CA ALA A 346 -17.32 4.05 -0.45
C ALA A 346 -17.40 5.35 0.37
N SER A 347 -16.40 6.23 0.25
CA SER A 347 -16.32 7.49 1.00
C SER A 347 -16.05 8.67 0.09
N GLU A 348 -16.58 9.83 0.47
CA GLU A 348 -16.37 11.09 -0.24
C GLU A 348 -14.91 11.53 -0.15
N GLU A 349 -14.25 11.23 0.98
CA GLU A 349 -12.85 11.54 1.23
C GLU A 349 -11.92 10.76 0.29
N ASP A 350 -12.19 9.47 0.07
CA ASP A 350 -11.45 8.64 -0.89
C ASP A 350 -11.66 9.18 -2.32
N ALA A 351 -12.89 9.55 -2.68
CA ALA A 351 -13.20 10.18 -3.98
C ALA A 351 -12.48 11.51 -4.18
N LYS A 352 -12.43 12.38 -3.16
CA LYS A 352 -11.70 13.66 -3.18
C LYS A 352 -10.20 13.46 -3.33
N THR A 353 -9.66 12.48 -2.62
CA THR A 353 -8.24 12.12 -2.71
C THR A 353 -7.91 11.63 -4.11
N PHE A 354 -8.70 10.69 -4.64
CA PHE A 354 -8.53 10.21 -5.99
C PHE A 354 -8.65 11.32 -7.04
N ALA A 355 -9.64 12.21 -6.92
CA ALA A 355 -9.82 13.31 -7.86
C ALA A 355 -8.61 14.25 -7.88
N ARG A 356 -8.02 14.55 -6.72
CA ARG A 356 -6.79 15.34 -6.62
C ARG A 356 -5.59 14.64 -7.24
N ASP A 357 -5.42 13.35 -6.97
CA ASP A 357 -4.24 12.59 -7.39
C ASP A 357 -4.27 12.20 -8.88
N HIS A 358 -5.47 12.03 -9.43
CA HIS A 358 -5.70 11.53 -10.79
C HIS A 358 -6.40 12.54 -11.70
N GLY A 359 -6.46 13.81 -11.30
CA GLY A 359 -7.07 14.88 -12.11
C GLY A 359 -8.56 14.68 -12.38
N GLY A 360 -9.28 14.06 -11.44
CA GLY A 360 -10.73 13.91 -11.50
C GLY A 360 -11.43 15.27 -11.55
N LYS A 361 -12.33 15.45 -12.51
CA LYS A 361 -12.97 16.73 -12.80
C LYS A 361 -14.23 16.96 -11.97
N LYS A 362 -14.97 15.90 -11.65
CA LYS A 362 -16.21 15.97 -10.89
C LYS A 362 -16.36 14.76 -9.99
N ILE A 363 -16.92 14.97 -8.80
CA ILE A 363 -17.37 13.94 -7.88
C ILE A 363 -18.89 14.03 -7.87
N VAL A 364 -19.56 12.92 -8.14
CA VAL A 364 -21.03 12.84 -8.20
C VAL A 364 -21.53 11.66 -7.39
N LYS A 365 -22.75 11.76 -6.87
CA LYS A 365 -23.50 10.64 -6.26
C LYS A 365 -24.24 9.85 -7.33
N PHE A 366 -24.75 8.68 -6.95
CA PHE A 366 -25.43 7.77 -7.87
C PHE A 366 -26.62 8.41 -8.61
N ASP A 367 -27.45 9.16 -7.89
CA ASP A 367 -28.64 9.85 -8.39
C ASP A 367 -28.31 11.07 -9.26
N GLU A 368 -27.08 11.57 -9.18
CA GLU A 368 -26.58 12.67 -10.00
C GLU A 368 -26.01 12.18 -11.35
N ILE A 369 -25.74 10.88 -11.52
CA ILE A 369 -25.28 10.32 -12.79
C ILE A 369 -26.43 10.41 -13.80
N THR A 370 -26.14 10.92 -15.01
CA THR A 370 -27.14 11.04 -16.09
C THR A 370 -26.66 10.33 -17.36
N ALA A 371 -27.60 9.97 -18.24
CA ALA A 371 -27.28 9.39 -19.54
C ALA A 371 -26.32 10.28 -20.36
N LEU A 372 -26.50 11.61 -20.31
CA LEU A 372 -25.62 12.58 -20.97
C LEU A 372 -24.18 12.53 -20.42
N MET A 373 -24.00 12.30 -19.11
CA MET A 373 -22.66 12.11 -18.55
C MET A 373 -21.98 10.86 -19.12
N LEU A 374 -22.73 9.78 -19.37
CA LEU A 374 -22.19 8.54 -19.92
C LEU A 374 -21.75 8.69 -21.38
N GLU A 375 -22.46 9.50 -22.17
CA GLU A 375 -22.09 9.79 -23.56
C GLU A 375 -20.73 10.50 -23.65
N GLY A 376 -20.44 11.40 -22.69
CA GLY A 376 -19.15 12.08 -22.59
C GLY A 376 -17.98 11.18 -22.14
N LEU A 377 -18.23 9.92 -21.80
CA LEU A 377 -17.23 8.91 -21.42
C LEU A 377 -16.98 7.87 -22.53
N MET A 378 -17.56 8.07 -23.72
CA MET A 378 -17.35 7.20 -24.88
C MET A 378 -16.00 7.41 -25.55
#